data_AF-A0A8S3JA94-F1
#
_entry.id   AF-A0A8S3JA94-F1
#
_cell.length_a   1.000
_cell.length_b   1.000
_cell.length_c   1.000
_cell.angle_alpha   90.00
_cell.angle_beta   90.00
_cell.angle_gamma   90.00
#
_symmetry.space_group_name_H-M   'P 1'
#
loop_
_entity.id
_entity.type
_entity.pdbx_description
1 polymer ?
#
loop_
_entity_poly.entity_id
_entity_poly.type
_entity_poly.pdbx_seq_one_letter_code
_entity_poly.pdbx_strand_id
1 'polypeptide(L)'
;ESSAVECYLSKSSNIYGAGAECCYDFEGQLITRGTGSGTDDRYRPIALAVQHFFDDTLPYLQCCMFSNDTENCQLYMHYRPPRRGSNTMGESGGTWGDPHFITLDGTSYTFNGYGEYTYLAISNDPRPSEMFQPSIQSHVFESQIRTMPLESTNVTVTKGFAAQSSHPESQPISITVSRRENLVMRRGNEVLEFEDNIHMLFFPEMTIERNPIDSNTIILSWTIGVTVQIKLVLTISPSTALVLNVAASVAET
;
A
#
# COMPACT_ATOMS: atom_id res chain seq x y z
N GLU A 1 -9.24 8.21 31.33
CA GLU A 1 -8.43 7.69 30.21
C GLU A 1 -8.19 8.83 29.23
N SER A 2 -7.14 8.78 28.42
CA SER A 2 -6.95 9.78 27.36
C SER A 2 -8.10 9.69 26.36
N SER A 3 -8.65 10.83 25.95
CA SER A 3 -9.71 10.89 24.94
C SER A 3 -9.09 11.04 23.56
N ALA A 4 -9.53 10.21 22.61
CA ALA A 4 -9.17 10.38 21.21
C ALA A 4 -9.80 11.66 20.65
N VAL A 5 -9.01 12.42 19.87
CA VAL A 5 -9.49 13.53 19.06
C VAL A 5 -9.63 13.09 17.59
N GLU A 6 -8.74 12.22 17.14
CA GLU A 6 -8.71 11.74 15.77
C GLU A 6 -8.32 10.26 15.72
N CYS A 7 -9.02 9.49 14.90
CA CYS A 7 -8.78 8.06 14.72
C CYS A 7 -8.66 7.74 13.22
N TYR A 8 -7.72 6.87 12.89
CA TYR A 8 -7.43 6.47 11.52
C TYR A 8 -7.47 4.96 11.39
N LEU A 9 -8.15 4.51 10.34
CA LEU A 9 -8.29 3.10 10.01
C LEU A 9 -7.20 2.70 9.01
N SER A 10 -6.66 1.50 9.19
CA SER A 10 -5.68 0.92 8.27
C SER A 10 -6.27 0.82 6.85
N LYS A 11 -5.55 1.35 5.86
CA LYS A 11 -5.94 1.21 4.45
C LYS A 11 -5.83 -0.23 3.94
N SER A 12 -4.76 -0.93 4.33
CA SER A 12 -4.50 -2.34 3.99
C SER A 12 -4.91 -3.27 5.13
N SER A 13 -5.45 -4.44 4.80
CA SER A 13 -5.60 -5.55 5.75
C SER A 13 -4.42 -6.49 5.69
N ASN A 14 -4.11 -7.21 6.76
CA ASN A 14 -3.22 -8.36 6.70
C ASN A 14 -3.79 -9.50 5.83
N ILE A 15 -3.03 -10.60 5.69
CA ILE A 15 -3.41 -11.78 4.90
C ILE A 15 -4.71 -12.47 5.36
N TYR A 16 -5.22 -12.16 6.54
CA TYR A 16 -6.47 -12.68 7.09
C TYR A 16 -7.64 -11.70 6.95
N GLY A 17 -7.45 -10.57 6.26
CA GLY A 17 -8.47 -9.54 6.11
C GLY A 17 -8.61 -8.60 7.31
N ALA A 18 -7.76 -8.74 8.32
CA ALA A 18 -7.77 -7.95 9.54
C ALA A 18 -7.15 -6.56 9.34
N GLY A 19 -7.80 -5.55 9.91
CA GLY A 19 -7.36 -4.15 9.90
C GLY A 19 -6.86 -3.69 11.28
N ALA A 20 -6.68 -2.40 11.44
CA ALA A 20 -6.42 -1.77 12.73
C ALA A 20 -6.90 -0.32 12.73
N GLU A 21 -7.30 0.16 13.90
CA GLU A 21 -7.56 1.56 14.19
C GLU A 21 -6.43 2.13 15.08
N CYS A 22 -5.94 3.32 14.73
CA CYS A 22 -5.00 4.09 15.52
C CYS A 22 -5.64 5.41 15.91
N CYS A 23 -5.75 5.67 17.21
CA CYS A 23 -6.33 6.90 17.75
C CYS A 23 -5.26 7.76 18.42
N TYR A 24 -5.37 9.08 18.23
CA TYR A 24 -4.43 10.08 18.70
C TYR A 24 -5.13 11.06 19.63
N ASP A 25 -4.43 11.47 20.69
CA ASP A 25 -4.92 12.49 21.61
C ASP A 25 -4.74 13.91 21.04
N PHE A 26 -5.11 14.91 21.83
CA PHE A 26 -5.05 16.32 21.42
C PHE A 26 -3.61 16.84 21.21
N GLU A 27 -2.59 16.13 21.72
CA GLU A 27 -1.17 16.45 21.49
C GLU A 27 -0.63 15.73 20.24
N GLY A 28 -1.48 14.96 19.54
CA GLY A 28 -1.09 14.14 18.41
C GLY A 28 -0.32 12.89 18.80
N GLN A 29 -0.39 12.45 20.07
CA GLN A 29 0.28 11.24 20.54
C GLN A 29 -0.62 10.02 20.36
N LEU A 30 -0.01 8.90 19.94
CA LEU A 30 -0.71 7.63 19.81
C LEU A 30 -1.20 7.14 21.18
N ILE A 31 -2.50 6.93 21.33
CA ILE A 31 -3.09 6.37 22.53
C ILE A 31 -2.92 4.85 22.47
N THR A 32 -2.20 4.28 23.43
CA THR A 32 -1.79 2.86 23.41
C THR A 32 -2.52 1.98 24.42
N ARG A 33 -3.45 2.55 25.20
CA ARG A 33 -4.20 1.88 26.27
C ARG A 33 -5.53 2.59 26.55
N GLY A 34 -6.47 1.83 27.11
CA GLY A 34 -7.77 2.34 27.54
C GLY A 34 -8.80 2.36 26.41
N THR A 35 -10.00 2.84 26.69
CA THR A 35 -11.10 2.95 25.71
C THR A 35 -10.90 4.08 24.70
N GLY A 36 -10.02 5.03 24.97
CA GLY A 36 -9.64 6.05 23.98
C GLY A 36 -8.63 5.59 22.93
N SER A 37 -8.06 4.40 23.05
CA SER A 37 -7.18 3.86 22.00
C SER A 37 -7.97 3.09 20.95
N GLY A 38 -7.49 3.13 19.70
CA GLY A 38 -7.98 2.25 18.66
C GLY A 38 -7.56 0.79 18.90
N THR A 39 -8.11 -0.12 18.09
CA THR A 39 -7.96 -1.57 18.26
C THR A 39 -7.50 -2.28 17.00
N ASP A 40 -6.93 -3.48 17.14
CA ASP A 40 -6.79 -4.40 16.02
C ASP A 40 -8.17 -4.92 15.61
N ASP A 41 -8.55 -4.72 14.35
CA ASP A 41 -9.87 -5.09 13.83
C ASP A 41 -9.80 -6.42 13.06
N ARG A 42 -10.82 -7.25 13.21
CA ARG A 42 -10.96 -8.51 12.47
C ARG A 42 -11.19 -8.28 10.98
N TYR A 43 -11.92 -7.24 10.62
CA TYR A 43 -12.24 -6.93 9.23
C TYR A 43 -11.83 -5.51 8.88
N ARG A 44 -11.19 -5.34 7.71
CA ARG A 44 -10.92 -3.98 7.22
C ARG A 44 -12.23 -3.23 6.88
N PRO A 45 -12.40 -2.00 7.39
CA PRO A 45 -13.64 -1.24 7.22
C PRO A 45 -13.93 -0.83 5.78
N ILE A 46 -12.89 -0.56 4.97
CA ILE A 46 -13.06 0.01 3.62
C ILE A 46 -13.81 -0.93 2.66
N ALA A 47 -13.58 -2.24 2.70
CA ALA A 47 -14.30 -3.19 1.83
C ALA A 47 -15.30 -4.08 2.55
N LEU A 48 -15.18 -4.23 3.86
CA LEU A 48 -16.01 -5.13 4.66
C LEU A 48 -16.73 -4.35 5.76
N ALA A 49 -17.34 -3.21 5.41
CA ALA A 49 -17.95 -2.27 6.34
C ALA A 49 -19.04 -2.93 7.22
N VAL A 50 -19.83 -3.84 6.66
CA VAL A 50 -20.89 -4.54 7.40
C VAL A 50 -20.27 -5.49 8.44
N GLN A 51 -19.28 -6.29 8.04
CA GLN A 51 -18.59 -7.21 8.94
C GLN A 51 -17.82 -6.42 10.02
N HIS A 52 -17.11 -5.36 9.64
CA HIS A 52 -16.43 -4.46 10.59
C HIS A 52 -17.40 -3.89 11.62
N PHE A 53 -18.59 -3.47 11.19
CA PHE A 53 -19.61 -3.00 12.13
C PHE A 53 -20.04 -4.08 13.13
N PHE A 54 -20.35 -5.30 12.67
CA PHE A 54 -20.88 -6.35 13.55
C PHE A 54 -19.83 -7.09 14.38
N ASP A 55 -18.61 -7.26 13.86
CA ASP A 55 -17.56 -8.06 14.49
C ASP A 55 -16.49 -7.22 15.23
N ASP A 56 -16.40 -5.92 14.93
CA ASP A 56 -15.40 -5.03 15.55
C ASP A 56 -16.06 -3.87 16.30
N THR A 57 -16.91 -3.06 15.64
CA THR A 57 -17.52 -1.86 16.23
C THR A 57 -18.57 -2.19 17.30
N LEU A 58 -19.52 -3.09 16.99
CA LEU A 58 -20.61 -3.44 17.90
C LEU A 58 -20.12 -4.13 19.18
N PRO A 59 -19.18 -5.10 19.14
CA PRO A 59 -18.63 -5.70 20.35
C PRO A 59 -17.88 -4.69 21.21
N TYR A 60 -17.15 -3.74 20.61
CA TYR A 60 -16.52 -2.65 21.37
C TYR A 60 -17.57 -1.81 22.11
N LEU A 61 -18.61 -1.37 21.41
CA LEU A 61 -19.70 -0.59 22.02
C LEU A 61 -20.37 -1.35 23.16
N GLN A 62 -20.67 -2.64 22.95
CA GLN A 62 -21.34 -3.47 23.95
C GLN A 62 -20.44 -3.73 25.17
N CYS A 63 -19.18 -4.11 24.95
CA CYS A 63 -18.27 -4.52 26.03
C CYS A 63 -17.65 -3.33 26.78
N CYS A 64 -17.35 -2.22 26.10
CA CYS A 64 -16.60 -1.10 26.67
C CYS A 64 -17.43 0.18 26.90
N MET A 65 -18.43 0.47 26.06
CA MET A 65 -19.17 1.73 26.16
C MET A 65 -20.50 1.60 26.92
N PHE A 66 -21.20 0.49 26.74
CA PHE A 66 -22.57 0.31 27.30
C PHE A 66 -22.64 -0.68 28.45
N SER A 67 -21.61 -1.52 28.63
CA SER A 67 -21.52 -2.41 29.78
C SER A 67 -20.93 -1.69 30.99
N ASN A 68 -21.52 -1.89 32.16
CA ASN A 68 -20.91 -1.49 33.44
C ASN A 68 -19.85 -2.50 33.92
N ASP A 69 -19.64 -3.59 33.19
CA ASP A 69 -18.68 -4.63 33.53
C ASP A 69 -17.31 -4.34 32.91
N THR A 70 -16.39 -3.87 33.75
CA THR A 70 -15.02 -3.54 33.37
C THR A 70 -14.23 -4.78 32.91
N GLU A 71 -14.60 -5.99 33.36
CA GLU A 71 -13.92 -7.23 32.97
C GLU A 71 -14.17 -7.55 31.49
N ASN A 72 -15.39 -7.33 31.00
CA ASN A 72 -15.71 -7.53 29.58
C ASN A 72 -14.93 -6.58 28.67
N CYS A 73 -14.76 -5.32 29.07
CA CYS A 73 -13.92 -4.40 28.30
C CYS A 73 -12.44 -4.80 28.35
N GLN A 74 -11.95 -5.26 29.49
CA GLN A 74 -10.57 -5.78 29.61
C GLN A 74 -10.36 -7.01 28.73
N LEU A 75 -11.33 -7.93 28.67
CA LEU A 75 -11.30 -9.09 27.78
C LEU A 75 -11.30 -8.67 26.30
N TYR A 76 -12.16 -7.72 25.93
CA TYR A 76 -12.17 -7.17 24.56
C TYR A 76 -10.79 -6.61 24.20
N MET A 77 -10.25 -5.71 25.03
CA MET A 77 -8.93 -5.10 24.83
C MET A 77 -7.77 -6.09 24.91
N HIS A 78 -7.95 -7.26 25.53
CA HIS A 78 -6.96 -8.33 25.53
C HIS A 78 -6.90 -9.04 24.17
N TYR A 79 -8.04 -9.33 23.55
CA TYR A 79 -8.13 -10.01 22.26
C TYR A 79 -8.06 -9.06 21.05
N ARG A 80 -8.24 -7.76 21.28
CA ARG A 80 -8.20 -6.68 20.29
C ARG A 80 -7.28 -5.56 20.81
N PRO A 81 -5.99 -5.85 21.06
CA PRO A 81 -5.11 -4.92 21.75
C PRO A 81 -4.87 -3.66 20.93
N PRO A 82 -4.68 -2.51 21.60
CA PRO A 82 -4.23 -1.30 20.93
C PRO A 82 -2.84 -1.45 20.34
N ARG A 83 -2.65 -0.88 19.15
CA ARG A 83 -1.33 -0.78 18.53
C ARG A 83 -0.44 0.13 19.37
N ARG A 84 0.79 -0.31 19.64
CA ARG A 84 1.79 0.47 20.40
C ARG A 84 2.73 1.30 19.51
N GLY A 85 2.35 1.48 18.24
CA GLY A 85 3.23 1.99 17.20
C GLY A 85 4.33 0.98 16.85
N SER A 86 4.92 1.13 15.67
CA SER A 86 6.25 0.60 15.40
C SER A 86 7.24 1.76 15.54
N ASN A 87 8.41 1.52 16.12
CA ASN A 87 9.49 2.51 16.17
C ASN A 87 10.05 2.82 14.77
N THR A 88 9.66 2.03 13.76
CA THR A 88 9.87 2.38 12.37
C THR A 88 8.76 3.34 11.97
N MET A 89 9.09 4.63 11.83
CA MET A 89 8.25 5.50 11.02
C MET A 89 8.00 4.78 9.69
N GLY A 90 6.76 4.81 9.20
CA GLY A 90 6.48 4.40 7.83
C GLY A 90 7.15 5.42 6.93
N GLU A 91 8.44 5.23 6.65
CA GLU A 91 9.20 6.22 5.92
C GLU A 91 8.98 6.00 4.42
N SER A 92 8.54 7.07 3.76
CA SER A 92 8.18 7.05 2.35
C SER A 92 9.42 7.26 1.48
N GLY A 93 9.72 6.28 0.65
CA GLY A 93 10.71 6.42 -0.43
C GLY A 93 10.06 6.92 -1.71
N GLY A 94 10.88 7.42 -2.63
CA GLY A 94 10.38 7.95 -3.89
C GLY A 94 11.44 8.11 -4.94
N THR A 95 11.02 8.15 -6.21
CA THR A 95 11.87 8.55 -7.33
C THR A 95 11.18 9.59 -8.17
N TRP A 96 11.93 10.58 -8.65
CA TRP A 96 11.41 11.68 -9.48
C TRP A 96 12.49 12.28 -10.37
N GLY A 97 12.06 12.96 -11.43
CA GLY A 97 12.95 13.75 -12.30
C GLY A 97 14.06 12.93 -12.96
N ASP A 98 15.27 13.48 -12.95
CA ASP A 98 16.52 12.92 -13.47
C ASP A 98 17.30 12.15 -12.38
N PRO A 99 17.14 10.84 -12.38
CA PRO A 99 16.51 10.06 -11.33
C PRO A 99 17.13 10.40 -9.96
N HIS A 100 16.39 11.23 -9.24
CA HIS A 100 16.58 11.38 -7.81
C HIS A 100 15.83 10.26 -7.11
N PHE A 101 16.43 9.76 -6.03
CA PHE A 101 15.85 8.74 -5.17
C PHE A 101 15.88 9.24 -3.74
N ILE A 102 14.82 8.98 -3.00
CA ILE A 102 14.83 8.96 -1.54
C ILE A 102 14.55 7.51 -1.15
N THR A 103 15.47 6.92 -0.40
CA THR A 103 15.29 5.60 0.20
C THR A 103 14.25 5.67 1.32
N LEU A 104 13.78 4.50 1.78
CA LEU A 104 12.81 4.48 2.86
C LEU A 104 13.38 5.23 4.07
N ASP A 105 14.65 5.10 4.45
CA ASP A 105 15.28 5.83 5.57
C ASP A 105 15.49 7.37 5.37
N GLY A 106 14.82 7.97 4.38
CA GLY A 106 14.91 9.41 4.08
C GLY A 106 16.21 9.85 3.40
N THR A 107 17.13 8.95 3.09
CA THR A 107 18.41 9.30 2.46
C THR A 107 18.22 9.60 0.97
N SER A 108 18.76 10.73 0.51
CA SER A 108 18.66 11.16 -0.88
C SER A 108 19.88 10.76 -1.71
N TYR A 109 19.63 10.27 -2.92
CA TYR A 109 20.63 9.86 -3.90
C TYR A 109 20.29 10.41 -5.29
N THR A 110 21.30 10.66 -6.10
CA THR A 110 21.15 10.87 -7.55
C THR A 110 21.75 9.67 -8.26
N PHE A 111 20.96 9.01 -9.11
CA PHE A 111 21.40 7.82 -9.84
C PHE A 111 20.97 7.89 -11.30
N ASN A 112 21.90 8.29 -12.18
CA ASN A 112 21.66 8.47 -13.62
C ASN A 112 21.84 7.18 -14.45
N GLY A 113 21.57 6.01 -13.86
CA GLY A 113 21.64 4.74 -14.59
C GLY A 113 20.46 4.56 -15.53
N TYR A 114 20.70 4.05 -16.74
CA TYR A 114 19.66 3.56 -17.65
C TYR A 114 19.66 2.02 -17.65
N GLY A 115 18.49 1.40 -17.59
CA GLY A 115 18.38 -0.05 -17.44
C GLY A 115 17.16 -0.46 -16.63
N GLU A 116 17.24 -1.65 -16.06
CA GLU A 116 16.22 -2.24 -15.19
C GLU A 116 16.84 -2.48 -13.81
N TYR A 117 16.14 -2.03 -12.77
CA TYR A 117 16.64 -2.02 -11.40
C TYR A 117 15.56 -2.48 -10.44
N THR A 118 15.91 -3.30 -9.45
CA THR A 118 15.05 -3.59 -8.31
C THR A 118 14.86 -2.29 -7.51
N TYR A 119 13.61 -1.87 -7.35
CA TYR A 119 13.24 -0.63 -6.69
C TYR A 119 12.95 -0.85 -5.20
N LEU A 120 12.21 -1.91 -4.87
CA LEU A 120 11.91 -2.32 -3.51
C LEU A 120 11.77 -3.84 -3.47
N ALA A 121 12.45 -4.48 -2.52
CA ALA A 121 12.34 -5.91 -2.27
C ALA A 121 12.15 -6.14 -0.77
N ILE A 122 11.13 -6.92 -0.40
CA ILE A 122 10.84 -7.33 0.96
C ILE A 122 11.05 -8.83 1.01
N SER A 123 12.09 -9.26 1.72
CA SER A 123 12.39 -10.67 1.95
C SER A 123 11.68 -11.18 3.20
N ASN A 124 11.29 -12.46 3.18
CA ASN A 124 11.14 -13.18 4.44
C ASN A 124 12.53 -13.31 5.04
N ASP A 125 12.76 -12.75 6.23
CA ASP A 125 14.04 -12.92 6.91
C ASP A 125 14.24 -14.43 7.16
N PRO A 126 15.29 -15.07 6.62
CA PRO A 126 15.59 -16.43 6.99
C PRO A 126 15.87 -16.44 8.48
N ARG A 127 15.47 -17.50 9.18
CA ARG A 127 15.98 -17.73 10.55
C ARG A 127 17.51 -17.61 10.52
N PRO A 128 18.19 -17.14 11.59
CA PRO A 128 19.65 -16.98 11.61
C PRO A 128 20.45 -18.21 11.14
N SER A 129 19.84 -19.41 11.20
CA SER A 129 20.37 -20.69 10.69
C SER A 129 20.41 -20.84 9.17
N GLU A 130 19.73 -19.99 8.39
CA GLU A 130 19.59 -20.09 6.92
C GLU A 130 20.31 -18.97 6.17
N MET A 131 20.96 -18.04 6.90
CA MET A 131 21.72 -16.88 6.41
C MET A 131 22.85 -17.23 5.41
N PHE A 132 23.22 -18.50 5.27
CA PHE A 132 24.33 -18.95 4.41
C PHE A 132 23.93 -19.72 3.15
N GLN A 133 22.64 -19.74 2.78
CA GLN A 133 22.19 -20.32 1.50
C GLN A 133 21.73 -19.23 0.51
N PRO A 134 22.51 -18.91 -0.53
CA PRO A 134 22.18 -17.87 -1.51
C PRO A 134 21.00 -18.19 -2.42
N SER A 135 20.45 -19.41 -2.36
CA SER A 135 19.52 -19.94 -3.35
C SER A 135 18.03 -19.83 -2.97
N ILE A 136 17.68 -19.26 -1.82
CA ILE A 136 16.28 -19.12 -1.38
C ILE A 136 16.04 -17.73 -0.78
N GLN A 137 16.26 -16.67 -1.55
CA GLN A 137 15.65 -15.37 -1.22
C GLN A 137 14.19 -15.39 -1.72
N SER A 138 13.30 -15.88 -0.86
CA SER A 138 11.86 -15.76 -1.08
C SER A 138 11.44 -14.33 -0.72
N HIS A 139 11.26 -13.50 -1.75
CA HIS A 139 10.69 -12.16 -1.59
C HIS A 139 9.17 -12.28 -1.40
N VAL A 140 8.65 -11.66 -0.35
CA VAL A 140 7.20 -11.46 -0.14
C VAL A 140 6.69 -10.36 -1.06
N PHE A 141 7.56 -9.40 -1.38
CA PHE A 141 7.32 -8.34 -2.35
C PHE A 141 8.59 -8.05 -3.14
N GLU A 142 8.46 -7.86 -4.44
CA GLU A 142 9.52 -7.29 -5.26
C GLU A 142 8.93 -6.30 -6.25
N SER A 143 9.62 -5.20 -6.48
CA SER A 143 9.29 -4.24 -7.52
C SER A 143 10.54 -3.82 -8.29
N GLN A 144 10.35 -3.51 -9.55
CA GLN A 144 11.37 -3.11 -10.49
C GLN A 144 10.95 -1.85 -11.22
N ILE A 145 11.93 -1.01 -11.54
CA ILE A 145 11.76 0.15 -12.40
C ILE A 145 12.62 0.00 -13.65
N ARG A 146 12.13 0.59 -14.74
CA ARG A 146 12.90 0.74 -15.98
C ARG A 146 13.17 2.21 -16.24
N THR A 147 14.44 2.58 -16.29
CA THR A 147 14.90 3.94 -16.60
C THR A 147 15.51 4.01 -18.00
N MET A 148 15.28 5.12 -18.69
CA MET A 148 15.71 5.32 -20.08
C MET A 148 16.20 6.77 -20.28
N PRO A 149 17.17 7.03 -21.17
CA PRO A 149 17.52 8.40 -21.51
C PRO A 149 16.36 9.09 -22.22
N LEU A 150 16.12 10.36 -21.87
CA LEU A 150 15.16 11.20 -22.56
C LEU A 150 15.84 11.88 -23.76
N GLU A 151 15.25 11.72 -24.95
CA GLU A 151 15.82 12.22 -26.21
C GLU A 151 16.16 13.70 -26.14
N SER A 152 17.32 14.08 -26.70
CA SER A 152 17.82 15.47 -26.75
C SER A 152 18.11 16.11 -25.38
N THR A 153 18.20 15.32 -24.31
CA THR A 153 18.62 15.76 -22.97
C THR A 153 19.66 14.80 -22.38
N ASN A 154 20.37 15.22 -21.34
CA ASN A 154 21.26 14.33 -20.55
C ASN A 154 20.54 13.72 -19.34
N VAL A 155 19.21 13.66 -19.38
CA VAL A 155 18.34 13.23 -18.29
C VAL A 155 17.89 11.79 -18.53
N THR A 156 17.81 11.00 -17.47
CA THR A 156 17.14 9.68 -17.51
C THR A 156 15.79 9.76 -16.80
N VAL A 157 14.80 9.05 -17.31
CA VAL A 157 13.42 9.05 -16.80
C VAL A 157 12.91 7.64 -16.56
N THR A 158 12.04 7.47 -15.57
CA THR A 158 11.35 6.20 -15.31
C THR A 158 10.21 5.99 -16.30
N LYS A 159 10.28 4.90 -17.08
CA LYS A 159 9.29 4.54 -18.13
C LYS A 159 8.50 3.28 -17.81
N GLY A 160 8.92 2.52 -16.81
CA GLY A 160 8.24 1.28 -16.42
C GLY A 160 8.33 1.06 -14.94
N PHE A 161 7.28 0.46 -14.39
CA PHE A 161 7.23 -0.04 -13.04
C PHE A 161 6.59 -1.42 -13.08
N ALA A 162 7.19 -2.39 -12.42
CA ALA A 162 6.62 -3.70 -12.24
C ALA A 162 6.69 -4.09 -10.77
N ALA A 163 5.69 -4.82 -10.28
CA ALA A 163 5.68 -5.30 -8.91
C ALA A 163 5.00 -6.66 -8.79
N GLN A 164 5.46 -7.43 -7.82
CA GLN A 164 5.07 -8.80 -7.54
C GLN A 164 4.91 -8.98 -6.03
N SER A 165 3.83 -9.66 -5.63
CA SER A 165 3.50 -9.99 -4.24
C SER A 165 2.69 -11.27 -4.19
N SER A 166 3.15 -12.34 -3.56
CA SER A 166 2.45 -13.64 -3.58
C SER A 166 1.06 -13.59 -2.93
N HIS A 167 0.00 -13.95 -3.67
CA HIS A 167 -1.35 -14.19 -3.12
C HIS A 167 -2.05 -15.30 -3.94
N PRO A 168 -2.74 -16.28 -3.32
CA PRO A 168 -3.29 -17.44 -4.05
C PRO A 168 -4.28 -17.12 -5.17
N GLU A 169 -5.01 -16.02 -5.06
CA GLU A 169 -6.05 -15.58 -6.02
C GLU A 169 -5.58 -14.47 -6.97
N SER A 170 -4.28 -14.17 -6.99
CA SER A 170 -3.74 -13.03 -7.74
C SER A 170 -3.85 -13.21 -9.26
N GLN A 171 -4.16 -12.12 -9.97
CA GLN A 171 -4.05 -12.06 -11.42
C GLN A 171 -3.15 -10.90 -11.85
N PRO A 172 -2.47 -10.99 -13.01
CA PRO A 172 -1.64 -9.90 -13.49
C PRO A 172 -2.50 -8.68 -13.82
N ILE A 173 -2.08 -7.52 -13.31
CA ILE A 173 -2.70 -6.23 -13.58
C ILE A 173 -1.74 -5.39 -14.41
N SER A 174 -2.22 -4.90 -15.55
CA SER A 174 -1.46 -3.97 -16.40
C SER A 174 -2.14 -2.62 -16.45
N ILE A 175 -1.40 -1.54 -16.21
CA ILE A 175 -1.86 -0.17 -16.38
C ILE A 175 -1.01 0.46 -17.46
N THR A 176 -1.66 0.93 -18.52
CA THR A 176 -1.01 1.49 -19.70
C THR A 176 -1.57 2.86 -20.04
N VAL A 177 -0.71 3.77 -20.47
CA VAL A 177 -1.15 5.04 -21.05
C VAL A 177 -1.33 4.83 -22.55
N SER A 178 -2.53 5.07 -23.04
CA SER A 178 -2.86 4.97 -24.47
C SER A 178 -2.30 6.15 -25.26
N ARG A 179 -2.29 6.03 -26.60
CA ARG A 179 -1.90 7.12 -27.50
C ARG A 179 -2.78 8.37 -27.40
N ARG A 180 -3.98 8.25 -26.82
CA ARG A 180 -4.90 9.37 -26.57
C ARG A 180 -4.79 9.90 -25.14
N GLU A 181 -3.69 9.57 -24.44
CA GLU A 181 -3.42 9.98 -23.06
C GLU A 181 -4.42 9.42 -22.02
N ASN A 182 -5.26 8.46 -22.43
CA ASN A 182 -6.15 7.76 -21.52
C ASN A 182 -5.43 6.61 -20.82
N LEU A 183 -5.68 6.47 -19.52
CA LEU A 183 -5.30 5.30 -18.74
C LEU A 183 -6.15 4.10 -19.13
N VAL A 184 -5.49 2.99 -19.45
CA VAL A 184 -6.12 1.70 -19.75
C VAL A 184 -5.57 0.68 -18.77
N MET A 185 -6.45 0.23 -17.89
CA MET A 185 -6.14 -0.79 -16.88
C MET A 185 -6.73 -2.13 -17.33
N ARG A 186 -6.01 -3.21 -17.07
CA ARG A 186 -6.47 -4.58 -17.32
C ARG A 186 -6.10 -5.49 -16.17
N ARG A 187 -6.94 -6.48 -15.89
CA ARG A 187 -6.65 -7.61 -14.99
C ARG A 187 -6.83 -8.90 -15.79
N GLY A 188 -5.75 -9.64 -16.00
CA GLY A 188 -5.72 -10.71 -17.01
C GLY A 188 -6.15 -10.18 -18.38
N ASN A 189 -7.26 -10.70 -18.90
CA ASN A 189 -7.84 -10.28 -20.18
C ASN A 189 -8.99 -9.27 -20.06
N GLU A 190 -9.39 -8.92 -18.83
CA GLU A 190 -10.51 -8.02 -18.57
C GLU A 190 -10.03 -6.58 -18.50
N VAL A 191 -10.78 -5.65 -19.09
CA VAL A 191 -10.52 -4.21 -18.97
C VAL A 191 -11.16 -3.72 -17.68
N LEU A 192 -10.39 -3.00 -16.87
CA LEU A 192 -10.87 -2.37 -15.64
C LEU A 192 -11.23 -0.92 -15.92
N GLU A 193 -12.43 -0.52 -15.52
CA GLU A 193 -12.90 0.86 -15.58
C GLU A 193 -13.38 1.29 -14.20
N PHE A 194 -13.16 2.57 -13.85
CA PHE A 194 -13.75 3.16 -12.66
C PHE A 194 -15.18 3.58 -13.00
N GLU A 195 -16.14 3.16 -12.19
CA GLU A 195 -17.52 3.66 -12.29
C GLU A 195 -17.59 5.14 -11.88
N ASP A 196 -18.63 5.86 -12.32
CA ASP A 196 -18.83 7.26 -11.99
C ASP A 196 -18.89 7.45 -10.46
N ASN A 197 -18.03 8.32 -9.93
CA ASN A 197 -17.82 8.59 -8.51
C ASN A 197 -17.16 7.47 -7.69
N ILE A 198 -16.80 6.33 -8.30
CA ILE A 198 -16.04 5.27 -7.64
C ILE A 198 -14.56 5.44 -8.01
N HIS A 199 -13.74 5.77 -7.02
CA HIS A 199 -12.31 6.00 -7.20
C HIS A 199 -11.45 4.83 -6.73
N MET A 200 -12.06 3.71 -6.31
CA MET A 200 -11.36 2.55 -5.77
C MET A 200 -11.87 1.25 -6.38
N LEU A 201 -10.94 0.39 -6.78
CA LEU A 201 -11.20 -0.99 -7.18
C LEU A 201 -10.57 -1.93 -6.14
N PHE A 202 -11.35 -2.90 -5.67
CA PHE A 202 -10.93 -3.85 -4.65
C PHE A 202 -10.71 -5.24 -5.27
N PHE A 203 -9.52 -5.79 -5.01
CA PHE A 203 -9.18 -7.16 -5.31
C PHE A 203 -8.73 -7.87 -4.02
N PRO A 204 -8.78 -9.20 -3.96
CA PRO A 204 -8.28 -9.96 -2.80
C PRO A 204 -6.83 -9.62 -2.43
N GLU A 205 -5.98 -9.41 -3.43
CA GLU A 205 -4.54 -9.19 -3.30
C GLU A 205 -4.15 -7.71 -3.12
N MET A 206 -4.96 -6.78 -3.65
CA MET A 206 -4.63 -5.35 -3.65
C MET A 206 -5.85 -4.45 -3.86
N THR A 207 -5.67 -3.17 -3.56
CA THR A 207 -6.61 -2.09 -3.92
C THR A 207 -5.94 -1.14 -4.91
N ILE A 208 -6.68 -0.73 -5.93
CA ILE A 208 -6.26 0.31 -6.88
C ILE A 208 -7.14 1.53 -6.61
N GLU A 209 -6.51 2.66 -6.30
CA GLU A 209 -7.18 3.94 -6.06
C GLU A 209 -6.74 4.96 -7.12
N ARG A 210 -7.70 5.65 -7.74
CA ARG A 210 -7.44 6.86 -8.52
C ARG A 210 -7.59 8.06 -7.62
N ASN A 211 -6.56 8.90 -7.55
CA ASN A 211 -6.66 10.09 -6.71
C ASN A 211 -7.77 11.02 -7.24
N PRO A 212 -8.75 11.41 -6.40
CA PRO A 212 -9.89 12.22 -6.83
C PRO A 212 -9.52 13.68 -7.14
N ILE A 213 -8.40 14.15 -6.58
CA ILE A 213 -7.88 15.51 -6.77
C ILE A 213 -6.92 15.56 -7.97
N ASP A 214 -6.05 14.54 -8.10
CA ASP A 214 -5.08 14.42 -9.19
C ASP A 214 -5.36 13.17 -10.02
N SER A 215 -6.11 13.34 -11.10
CA SER A 215 -6.57 12.25 -11.96
C SER A 215 -5.46 11.50 -12.70
N ASN A 216 -4.22 12.02 -12.65
CA ASN A 216 -2.99 11.44 -13.17
C ASN A 216 -2.23 10.61 -12.12
N THR A 217 -2.70 10.57 -10.87
CA THR A 217 -2.11 9.79 -9.80
C THR A 217 -2.94 8.53 -9.55
N ILE A 218 -2.27 7.38 -9.61
CA ILE A 218 -2.82 6.07 -9.22
C ILE A 218 -2.06 5.59 -7.98
N ILE A 219 -2.78 5.03 -7.03
CA ILE A 219 -2.25 4.46 -5.80
C ILE A 219 -2.55 2.96 -5.83
N LEU A 220 -1.51 2.15 -5.71
CA LEU A 220 -1.58 0.70 -5.62
C LEU A 220 -1.26 0.30 -4.17
N SER A 221 -2.17 -0.40 -3.51
CA SER A 221 -1.97 -0.84 -2.11
C SER A 221 -2.15 -2.35 -2.01
N TRP A 222 -1.07 -3.07 -1.71
CA TRP A 222 -1.09 -4.50 -1.48
C TRP A 222 -1.50 -4.81 -0.03
N THR A 223 -2.15 -5.94 0.19
CA THR A 223 -2.56 -6.40 1.55
C THR A 223 -1.37 -6.66 2.47
N ILE A 224 -0.18 -6.90 1.93
CA ILE A 224 1.05 -7.00 2.73
C ILE A 224 1.52 -5.67 3.33
N GLY A 225 0.78 -4.57 3.16
CA GLY A 225 1.07 -3.25 3.74
C GLY A 225 1.99 -2.37 2.90
N VAL A 226 2.27 -2.76 1.65
CA VAL A 226 3.02 -1.94 0.69
C VAL A 226 2.05 -1.05 -0.07
N THR A 227 2.37 0.24 -0.15
CA THR A 227 1.63 1.20 -0.98
C THR A 227 2.60 1.90 -1.93
N VAL A 228 2.26 1.93 -3.22
CA VAL A 228 3.02 2.62 -4.25
C VAL A 228 2.12 3.66 -4.91
N GLN A 229 2.55 4.91 -4.88
CA GLN A 229 1.90 6.00 -5.60
C GLN A 229 2.65 6.25 -6.90
N ILE A 230 1.93 6.17 -8.02
CA ILE A 230 2.46 6.43 -9.36
C ILE A 230 1.77 7.67 -9.90
N LYS A 231 2.56 8.72 -10.14
CA LYS A 231 2.10 9.93 -10.81
C LYS A 231 2.52 9.92 -12.26
N LEU A 232 1.55 10.03 -13.15
CA LEU A 232 1.81 10.13 -14.59
C LEU A 232 2.24 11.54 -14.93
N VAL A 233 3.33 11.63 -15.69
CA VAL A 233 3.88 12.89 -16.20
C VAL A 233 3.95 12.78 -17.72
N LEU A 234 3.27 13.71 -18.39
CA LEU A 234 3.33 13.83 -19.85
C LEU A 234 4.58 14.62 -20.23
N THR A 235 5.50 13.97 -20.94
CA THR A 235 6.65 14.63 -21.56
C THR A 235 6.32 14.94 -23.02
N ILE A 236 6.38 16.21 -23.41
CA ILE A 236 6.19 16.63 -24.80
C ILE A 236 7.46 16.26 -25.58
N SER A 237 7.52 15.04 -26.12
CA SER A 237 8.51 14.65 -27.13
C SER A 237 7.84 14.61 -28.51
N PRO A 238 8.44 15.17 -29.58
CA PRO A 238 7.84 15.21 -30.91
C PRO A 238 7.72 13.82 -31.58
N SER A 239 8.32 12.78 -31.01
CA SER A 239 8.32 11.45 -31.61
C SER A 239 8.01 10.34 -30.59
N THR A 240 6.95 9.60 -30.90
CA THR A 240 6.56 8.30 -30.36
C THR A 240 5.95 8.22 -28.95
N ALA A 241 4.65 7.87 -28.95
CA ALA A 241 3.80 7.35 -27.90
C ALA A 241 4.47 7.04 -26.53
N LEU A 242 4.04 7.77 -25.51
CA LEU A 242 4.20 7.41 -24.10
C LEU A 242 3.46 6.09 -23.84
N VAL A 243 4.19 5.00 -23.78
CA VAL A 243 3.72 3.72 -23.24
C VAL A 243 4.44 3.55 -21.91
N LEU A 244 3.78 3.95 -20.82
CA LEU A 244 4.14 3.48 -19.48
C LEU A 244 3.49 2.11 -19.35
N ASN A 245 4.29 1.03 -19.32
CA ASN A 245 3.80 -0.28 -18.94
C ASN A 245 4.00 -0.41 -17.43
N VAL A 246 2.95 -0.16 -16.66
CA VAL A 246 2.90 -0.58 -15.27
C VAL A 246 2.39 -2.01 -15.29
N ALA A 247 3.25 -2.98 -14.99
CA ALA A 247 2.87 -4.39 -14.95
C ALA A 247 2.98 -4.87 -13.50
N ALA A 248 1.89 -4.89 -12.77
CA ALA A 248 1.82 -5.61 -11.50
C ALA A 248 1.56 -7.08 -11.83
N SER A 249 2.61 -7.90 -11.86
CA SER A 249 2.50 -9.34 -12.09
C SER A 249 2.83 -10.06 -10.78
N VAL A 250 1.84 -10.72 -10.21
CA VAL A 250 2.07 -11.66 -9.12
C VAL A 250 2.34 -13.04 -9.73
N ALA A 251 3.47 -13.66 -9.38
CA ALA A 251 3.84 -14.97 -9.89
C ALA A 251 2.87 -16.03 -9.36
N GLU A 252 2.42 -16.90 -10.26
CA GLU A 252 1.95 -18.24 -9.91
C GLU A 252 3.16 -19.06 -9.41
N THR A 253 3.00 -19.75 -8.29
CA THR A 253 3.93 -20.79 -7.84
C THR A 253 3.87 -22.01 -8.74
#